data_AF-A0AAV8XRI2-F1
#
_entry.id   AF-A0AAV8XRI2-F1
#
_cell.length_a   1.000
_cell.length_b   1.000
_cell.length_c   1.000
_cell.angle_alpha   90.00
_cell.angle_beta   90.00
_cell.angle_gamma   90.00
#
_symmetry.space_group_name_H-M   'P 1'
#
loop_
_entity.id
_entity.type
_entity.pdbx_description
1 polymer ?
#
loop_
_entity_poly.entity_id
_entity_poly.type
_entity_poly.pdbx_seq_one_letter_code
_entity_poly.pdbx_strand_id
1 'polypeptide(L)'
;MRKVAWMKISQDIELSELYVFIALTMLMSRNKKLDIKEYWAKDQLLNSPIFSQQMSRDRYLQIHRYLHFANNEDAPRNNRLYKIEELLRLTKLRVATQFRPFQNLVIDESMILFKGRLSFKQYIKTKRHHFGIKLYVSCDCETGIILDYVVYIGQQTDIQVNAVKGLGSSGSFVSTLMEPYLNKGHSLYTDNYYSSPILSTYLFEHKTNSCGTVRQNRKHMPTLNKKLQKGEIDWKSSQTILVVKWKDRRDVTMITTMDENTMITLDKLDRVTQEPVRKPLCVVRYNEKMGAVDRSDMMISNIECMRKSTKWYKKLFFTHWIFV
;
A
#
# COMPACT_ATOMS: atom_id res chain seq x y z
N MET A 1 -35.42 -28.05 -16.37
CA MET A 1 -34.08 -28.02 -15.74
C MET A 1 -33.02 -27.87 -16.83
N ARG A 2 -32.37 -26.70 -16.96
CA ARG A 2 -31.25 -26.54 -17.91
C ARG A 2 -30.07 -27.34 -17.38
N LYS A 3 -29.66 -28.40 -18.11
CA LYS A 3 -28.40 -29.11 -17.88
C LYS A 3 -27.27 -28.08 -17.96
N VAL A 4 -26.65 -27.77 -16.82
CA VAL A 4 -25.37 -27.07 -16.81
C VAL A 4 -24.37 -28.04 -17.41
N ALA A 5 -24.07 -27.88 -18.70
CA ALA A 5 -22.99 -28.62 -19.33
C ALA A 5 -21.69 -28.22 -18.63
N TRP A 6 -21.17 -29.12 -17.81
CA TRP A 6 -19.84 -28.96 -17.24
C TRP A 6 -18.86 -28.90 -18.41
N MET A 7 -18.09 -27.81 -18.50
CA MET A 7 -16.92 -27.77 -19.39
C MET A 7 -16.05 -28.99 -19.10
N LYS A 8 -15.82 -29.83 -20.11
CA LYS A 8 -14.80 -30.87 -20.05
C LYS A 8 -13.47 -30.20 -19.70
N ILE A 9 -12.89 -30.57 -18.56
CA ILE A 9 -11.50 -30.29 -18.22
C ILE A 9 -10.69 -31.21 -19.14
N SER A 10 -10.22 -30.71 -20.27
CA SER A 10 -9.66 -31.60 -21.30
C SER A 10 -8.15 -31.73 -21.28
N GLN A 11 -7.41 -30.90 -20.54
CA GLN A 11 -5.94 -30.94 -20.53
C GLN A 11 -5.34 -30.11 -19.39
N ASP A 12 -4.23 -30.59 -18.83
CA ASP A 12 -3.37 -29.81 -17.91
C ASP A 12 -2.86 -28.54 -18.59
N ILE A 13 -2.46 -27.54 -17.80
CA ILE A 13 -1.95 -26.26 -18.31
C ILE A 13 -0.46 -26.35 -18.59
N GLU A 14 -0.05 -25.94 -19.79
CA GLU A 14 1.36 -25.76 -20.11
C GLU A 14 1.86 -24.36 -19.69
N LEU A 15 3.17 -24.24 -19.47
CA LEU A 15 3.77 -22.95 -19.08
C LEU A 15 3.54 -21.86 -20.14
N SER A 16 3.62 -22.21 -21.41
CA SER A 16 3.33 -21.33 -22.56
C SER A 16 1.89 -20.79 -22.48
N GLU A 17 0.91 -21.65 -22.22
CA GLU A 17 -0.49 -21.25 -22.06
C GLU A 17 -0.71 -20.34 -20.85
N LEU A 18 0.00 -20.58 -19.74
CA LEU A 18 -0.07 -19.70 -18.57
C LEU A 18 0.43 -18.29 -18.89
N TYR A 19 1.53 -18.17 -19.65
CA TYR A 19 2.02 -16.86 -20.09
C TYR A 19 1.02 -16.14 -21.00
N VAL A 20 0.43 -16.86 -21.96
CA VAL A 20 -0.63 -16.30 -22.83
C VAL A 20 -1.83 -15.85 -22.00
N PHE A 21 -2.25 -16.66 -21.03
CA PHE A 21 -3.34 -16.31 -20.12
C PHE A 21 -3.06 -15.02 -19.34
N ILE A 22 -1.87 -14.89 -18.76
CA ILE A 22 -1.45 -13.68 -18.02
C ILE A 22 -1.41 -12.47 -18.96
N ALA A 23 -0.80 -12.61 -20.15
CA ALA A 23 -0.71 -11.55 -21.14
C ALA A 23 -2.10 -11.06 -21.59
N LEU A 24 -3.04 -11.98 -21.85
CA LEU A 24 -4.41 -11.63 -22.17
C LEU A 24 -5.09 -10.91 -21.01
N THR A 25 -4.93 -11.36 -19.75
CA THR A 25 -5.46 -10.65 -18.59
C THR A 25 -4.90 -9.24 -18.48
N MET A 26 -3.59 -9.05 -18.69
CA MET A 26 -2.95 -7.73 -18.71
C MET A 26 -3.55 -6.84 -19.81
N LEU A 27 -3.77 -7.38 -21.01
CA LEU A 27 -4.34 -6.65 -22.13
C LEU A 27 -5.78 -6.16 -21.85
N MET A 28 -6.54 -6.87 -21.00
CA MET A 28 -7.89 -6.44 -20.58
C MET A 28 -7.88 -5.13 -19.79
N SER A 29 -6.75 -4.75 -19.17
CA SER A 29 -6.62 -3.44 -18.50
C SER A 29 -6.63 -2.29 -19.51
N ARG A 30 -6.12 -2.52 -20.73
CA ARG A 30 -6.08 -1.55 -21.83
C ARG A 30 -7.36 -1.58 -22.66
N ASN A 31 -7.88 -2.77 -22.97
CA ASN A 31 -9.14 -2.95 -23.68
C ASN A 31 -10.22 -3.37 -22.67
N LYS A 32 -10.82 -2.43 -21.92
CA LYS A 32 -11.84 -2.77 -20.92
C LYS A 32 -13.21 -2.96 -21.59
N LYS A 33 -13.78 -4.15 -21.43
CA LYS A 33 -15.15 -4.50 -21.90
C LYS A 33 -16.12 -4.64 -20.73
N LEU A 34 -17.42 -4.74 -20.99
CA LEU A 34 -18.43 -4.85 -19.92
C LEU A 34 -18.53 -6.28 -19.38
N ASP A 35 -18.50 -7.29 -20.25
CA ASP A 35 -18.49 -8.71 -19.88
C ASP A 35 -17.18 -9.40 -20.31
N ILE A 36 -16.79 -10.45 -19.59
CA ILE A 36 -15.58 -11.22 -19.93
C ILE A 36 -15.73 -11.95 -21.27
N LYS A 37 -16.96 -12.34 -21.65
CA LYS A 37 -17.23 -13.04 -22.91
C LYS A 37 -17.11 -12.13 -24.12
N GLU A 38 -17.28 -10.82 -23.94
CA GLU A 38 -17.17 -9.83 -25.03
C GLU A 38 -15.75 -9.75 -25.62
N TYR A 39 -14.73 -10.20 -24.89
CA TYR A 39 -13.38 -10.32 -25.44
C TYR A 39 -13.30 -11.28 -26.62
N TRP A 40 -14.20 -12.27 -26.68
CA TRP A 40 -14.31 -13.25 -27.75
C TRP A 40 -15.59 -13.05 -28.59
N ALA A 41 -16.22 -11.88 -28.53
CA ALA A 41 -17.37 -11.56 -29.38
C ALA A 41 -16.93 -11.44 -30.85
N LYS A 42 -17.79 -11.94 -31.75
CA LYS A 42 -17.63 -11.78 -33.21
C LYS A 42 -18.36 -10.55 -33.75
N ASP A 43 -19.15 -9.89 -32.92
CA ASP A 43 -19.86 -8.65 -33.27
C ASP A 43 -18.87 -7.57 -33.70
N GLN A 44 -19.17 -6.84 -34.78
CA GLN A 44 -18.22 -5.92 -35.39
C GLN A 44 -17.80 -4.77 -34.45
N LEU A 45 -18.69 -4.31 -33.56
CA LEU A 45 -18.38 -3.23 -32.61
C LEU A 45 -17.51 -3.71 -31.45
N LEU A 46 -17.62 -4.99 -31.10
CA LEU A 46 -16.90 -5.60 -29.99
C LEU A 46 -15.73 -6.46 -30.43
N ASN A 47 -15.54 -6.75 -31.72
CA ASN A 47 -14.56 -7.73 -32.15
C ASN A 47 -13.14 -7.28 -31.76
N SER A 48 -12.39 -8.17 -31.11
CA SER A 48 -10.98 -7.94 -30.76
C SER A 48 -10.21 -9.23 -31.05
N PRO A 49 -9.79 -9.45 -32.31
CA PRO A 49 -9.26 -10.74 -32.79
C PRO A 49 -8.11 -11.28 -31.96
N ILE A 50 -7.29 -10.40 -31.37
CA ILE A 50 -6.16 -10.78 -30.53
C ILE A 50 -6.54 -11.76 -29.41
N PHE A 51 -7.73 -11.64 -28.80
CA PHE A 51 -8.11 -12.57 -27.73
C PHE A 51 -8.42 -13.97 -28.26
N SER A 52 -9.20 -14.06 -29.34
CA SER A 52 -9.63 -15.34 -29.92
C SER A 52 -8.52 -16.04 -30.70
N GLN A 53 -7.56 -15.29 -31.26
CA GLN A 53 -6.39 -15.84 -31.93
C GLN A 53 -5.39 -16.46 -30.96
N GLN A 54 -5.23 -15.89 -29.76
CA GLN A 54 -4.23 -16.34 -28.79
C GLN A 54 -4.73 -17.46 -27.88
N MET A 55 -5.99 -17.42 -27.45
CA MET A 55 -6.57 -18.46 -26.60
C MET A 55 -8.07 -18.53 -26.79
N SER A 56 -8.65 -19.74 -26.81
CA SER A 56 -10.11 -19.85 -26.84
C SER A 56 -10.73 -19.29 -25.56
N ARG A 57 -11.92 -18.69 -25.66
CA ARG A 57 -12.70 -18.21 -24.50
C ARG A 57 -12.80 -19.27 -23.42
N ASP A 58 -13.07 -20.49 -23.85
CA ASP A 58 -13.36 -21.60 -22.97
C ASP A 58 -12.08 -22.04 -22.23
N ARG A 59 -10.93 -22.10 -22.92
CA ARG A 59 -9.65 -22.36 -22.26
C ARG A 59 -9.29 -21.26 -21.26
N TYR A 60 -9.46 -19.98 -21.62
CA TYR A 60 -9.22 -18.86 -20.71
C TYR A 60 -10.07 -18.96 -19.44
N LEU A 61 -11.37 -19.24 -19.58
CA LEU A 61 -12.28 -19.37 -18.43
C LEU A 61 -11.96 -20.59 -17.57
N GLN A 62 -11.49 -21.70 -18.16
CA GLN A 62 -11.02 -22.87 -17.41
C GLN A 62 -9.78 -22.53 -16.58
N ILE A 63 -8.74 -21.96 -17.19
CA ILE A 63 -7.52 -21.53 -16.50
C ILE A 63 -7.88 -20.53 -15.39
N HIS A 64 -8.66 -19.50 -15.72
CA HIS A 64 -9.12 -18.52 -14.74
C HIS A 64 -9.89 -19.17 -13.58
N ARG A 65 -10.67 -20.23 -13.79
CA ARG A 65 -11.40 -20.93 -12.73
C ARG A 65 -10.45 -21.72 -11.82
N TYR A 66 -9.55 -22.50 -12.42
CA TYR A 66 -8.66 -23.45 -11.74
C TYR A 66 -7.29 -22.88 -11.36
N LEU A 67 -7.01 -21.60 -11.58
CA LEU A 67 -5.77 -20.99 -11.08
C LEU A 67 -5.66 -21.10 -9.54
N HIS A 68 -4.56 -21.65 -9.06
CA HIS A 68 -4.17 -21.86 -7.66
C HIS A 68 -2.65 -21.64 -7.53
N PHE A 69 -2.18 -21.17 -6.37
CA PHE A 69 -0.75 -20.92 -6.10
C PHE A 69 -0.19 -21.76 -4.95
N ALA A 70 -1.01 -22.68 -4.43
CA ALA A 70 -0.64 -23.59 -3.35
C ALA A 70 -1.42 -24.89 -3.52
N ASN A 71 -0.83 -25.99 -3.07
CA ASN A 71 -1.53 -27.26 -2.95
C ASN A 71 -2.56 -27.16 -1.80
N ASN A 72 -3.81 -27.54 -2.08
CA ASN A 72 -4.85 -27.50 -1.04
C ASN A 72 -4.80 -28.71 -0.11
N GLU A 73 -4.11 -29.78 -0.48
CA GLU A 73 -3.88 -30.95 0.37
C GLU A 73 -2.94 -30.61 1.54
N ASP A 74 -2.00 -29.69 1.30
CA ASP A 74 -1.02 -29.19 2.28
C ASP A 74 -1.52 -27.97 3.07
N ALA A 75 -2.83 -27.70 3.06
CA ALA A 75 -3.39 -26.48 3.65
C ALA A 75 -3.17 -26.45 5.18
N PRO A 76 -2.42 -25.48 5.73
CA PRO A 76 -2.20 -25.39 7.16
C PRO A 76 -3.49 -25.00 7.88
N ARG A 77 -3.73 -25.56 9.08
CA ARG A 77 -4.89 -25.18 9.90
C ARG A 77 -4.86 -23.69 10.32
N ASN A 78 -3.68 -23.13 10.54
CA ASN A 78 -3.49 -21.82 11.17
C ASN A 78 -2.78 -20.78 10.29
N ASN A 79 -2.84 -20.90 8.97
CA ASN A 79 -2.30 -19.90 8.06
C ASN A 79 -3.39 -19.35 7.12
N ARG A 80 -3.78 -18.08 7.30
CA ARG A 80 -4.81 -17.43 6.46
C ARG A 80 -4.32 -17.07 5.06
N LEU A 81 -3.01 -16.98 4.86
CA LEU A 81 -2.38 -16.54 3.60
C LEU A 81 -1.81 -17.67 2.76
N TYR A 82 -1.86 -18.93 3.24
CA TYR A 82 -1.25 -20.10 2.60
C TYR A 82 -1.49 -20.21 1.08
N LYS A 83 -2.64 -19.75 0.59
CA LYS A 83 -3.02 -19.78 -0.83
C LYS A 83 -2.15 -18.91 -1.75
N ILE A 84 -1.39 -17.99 -1.21
CA ILE A 84 -0.55 -17.04 -1.96
C ILE A 84 0.75 -16.67 -1.24
N GLU A 85 0.98 -17.17 -0.03
CA GLU A 85 2.13 -16.81 0.82
C GLU A 85 3.46 -16.90 0.09
N GLU A 86 3.74 -18.02 -0.58
CA GLU A 86 4.99 -18.20 -1.31
C GLU A 86 5.18 -17.15 -2.42
N LEU A 87 4.09 -16.77 -3.08
CA LEU A 87 4.12 -15.75 -4.11
C LEU A 87 4.36 -14.34 -3.55
N LEU A 88 3.76 -14.04 -2.38
CA LEU A 88 4.04 -12.79 -1.67
C LEU A 88 5.53 -12.73 -1.28
N ARG A 89 6.07 -13.84 -0.74
CA ARG A 89 7.48 -13.97 -0.36
C ARG A 89 8.41 -13.77 -1.55
N LEU A 90 8.16 -14.45 -2.67
CA LEU A 90 8.96 -14.31 -3.89
C LEU A 90 8.95 -12.89 -4.45
N THR A 91 7.81 -12.20 -4.38
CA THR A 91 7.70 -10.82 -4.87
C THR A 91 8.57 -9.88 -4.06
N LYS A 92 8.48 -9.96 -2.72
CA LYS A 92 9.32 -9.16 -1.82
C LYS A 92 10.81 -9.40 -2.07
N LEU A 93 11.19 -10.68 -2.22
CA LEU A 93 12.57 -11.07 -2.51
C LEU A 93 13.05 -10.48 -3.85
N ARG A 94 12.22 -10.53 -4.90
CA ARG A 94 12.57 -9.97 -6.20
C ARG A 94 12.82 -8.46 -6.12
N VAL A 95 11.91 -7.70 -5.51
CA VAL A 95 12.10 -6.25 -5.33
C VAL A 95 13.38 -5.96 -4.56
N ALA A 96 13.60 -6.64 -3.42
CA ALA A 96 14.78 -6.43 -2.58
C ALA A 96 16.10 -6.72 -3.30
N THR A 97 16.13 -7.67 -4.24
CA THR A 97 17.33 -8.01 -5.02
C THR A 97 17.57 -7.10 -6.22
N GLN A 98 16.51 -6.55 -6.81
CA GLN A 98 16.59 -5.79 -8.07
C GLN A 98 16.61 -4.28 -7.86
N PHE A 99 16.06 -3.78 -6.75
CA PHE A 99 15.89 -2.35 -6.52
C PHE A 99 16.53 -1.90 -5.22
N ARG A 100 17.32 -0.82 -5.30
CA ARG A 100 17.84 -0.09 -4.15
C ARG A 100 17.06 1.23 -4.06
N PRO A 101 16.31 1.47 -2.97
CA PRO A 101 15.51 2.69 -2.87
C PRO A 101 16.38 3.93 -2.70
N PHE A 102 15.80 5.07 -3.03
CA PHE A 102 16.36 6.38 -2.75
C PHE A 102 16.22 6.72 -1.26
N GLN A 103 16.67 7.91 -0.88
CA GLN A 103 16.73 8.33 0.51
C GLN A 103 15.36 8.34 1.20
N ASN A 104 14.31 8.76 0.49
CA ASN A 104 13.01 9.04 1.09
C ASN A 104 12.07 7.85 0.95
N LEU A 105 11.60 7.33 2.07
CA LEU A 105 10.69 6.19 2.15
C LEU A 105 9.39 6.60 2.82
N VAL A 106 8.27 5.98 2.45
CA VAL A 106 6.97 6.20 3.10
C VAL A 106 6.36 4.88 3.53
N ILE A 107 5.66 4.89 4.67
CA ILE A 107 4.77 3.80 5.07
C ILE A 107 3.35 4.34 5.24
N ASP A 108 2.41 3.68 4.57
CA ASP A 108 0.98 3.98 4.68
C ASP A 108 0.13 2.72 4.39
N GLU A 109 -1.19 2.84 4.51
CA GLU A 109 -2.13 1.76 4.27
C GLU A 109 -2.72 1.79 2.86
N SER A 110 -2.67 0.63 2.20
CA SER A 110 -3.37 0.34 0.95
C SER A 110 -4.57 -0.58 1.18
N MET A 111 -5.53 -0.54 0.27
CA MET A 111 -6.76 -1.33 0.34
C MET A 111 -7.09 -1.95 -1.02
N ILE A 112 -7.07 -3.28 -1.07
CA ILE A 112 -7.50 -4.02 -2.27
C ILE A 112 -8.99 -4.32 -2.15
N LEU A 113 -9.78 -3.78 -3.08
CA LEU A 113 -11.23 -3.98 -3.10
C LEU A 113 -11.59 -5.48 -3.15
N PHE A 114 -12.29 -5.95 -2.11
CA PHE A 114 -12.81 -7.30 -2.07
C PHE A 114 -14.09 -7.37 -1.23
N LYS A 115 -15.21 -7.73 -1.86
CA LYS A 115 -16.53 -7.83 -1.21
C LYS A 115 -16.93 -9.25 -0.82
N GLY A 116 -16.19 -10.27 -1.27
CA GLY A 116 -16.50 -11.68 -1.02
C GLY A 116 -16.40 -12.09 0.45
N ARG A 117 -16.66 -13.37 0.72
CA ARG A 117 -16.46 -13.98 2.04
C ARG A 117 -14.97 -14.17 2.30
N LEU A 118 -14.46 -13.49 3.31
CA LEU A 118 -13.06 -13.54 3.74
C LEU A 118 -12.98 -13.12 5.21
N SER A 119 -12.33 -13.95 6.03
CA SER A 119 -12.28 -13.78 7.48
C SER A 119 -11.52 -12.54 7.94
N PHE A 120 -10.57 -12.07 7.13
CA PHE A 120 -9.74 -10.89 7.43
C PHE A 120 -10.08 -9.65 6.59
N LYS A 121 -11.21 -9.66 5.89
CA LYS A 121 -11.72 -8.47 5.19
C LYS A 121 -11.94 -7.33 6.18
N GLN A 122 -11.44 -6.15 5.84
CA GLN A 122 -11.57 -4.94 6.65
C GLN A 122 -12.63 -4.00 6.09
N TYR A 123 -13.21 -3.20 6.98
CA TYR A 123 -14.02 -2.04 6.63
C TYR A 123 -13.28 -0.76 7.01
N ILE A 124 -12.99 0.11 6.04
CA ILE A 124 -12.37 1.42 6.27
C ILE A 124 -13.23 2.50 5.63
N LYS A 125 -13.97 3.24 6.46
CA LYS A 125 -14.93 4.26 6.03
C LYS A 125 -14.30 5.39 5.20
N THR A 126 -13.02 5.69 5.42
CA THR A 126 -12.34 6.82 4.78
C THR A 126 -11.76 6.50 3.40
N LYS A 127 -11.60 5.21 3.05
CA LYS A 127 -11.02 4.80 1.76
C LYS A 127 -12.11 4.67 0.70
N ARG A 128 -11.80 5.00 -0.57
CA ARG A 128 -12.74 4.91 -1.72
C ARG A 128 -13.43 3.54 -1.81
N HIS A 129 -12.70 2.48 -1.50
CA HIS A 129 -13.22 1.13 -1.36
C HIS A 129 -13.38 0.77 0.11
N HIS A 130 -14.60 0.92 0.63
CA HIS A 130 -14.82 0.69 2.06
C HIS A 130 -14.57 -0.75 2.52
N PHE A 131 -14.70 -1.75 1.65
CA PHE A 131 -14.51 -3.17 2.00
C PHE A 131 -13.39 -3.79 1.17
N GLY A 132 -12.42 -4.42 1.84
CA GLY A 132 -11.31 -5.04 1.13
C GLY A 132 -10.29 -5.72 2.01
N ILE A 133 -9.16 -6.05 1.40
CA ILE A 133 -7.97 -6.59 2.05
C ILE A 133 -7.06 -5.40 2.36
N LYS A 134 -6.81 -5.16 3.65
CA LYS A 134 -5.93 -4.09 4.12
C LYS A 134 -4.48 -4.54 4.03
N LEU A 135 -3.61 -3.69 3.50
CA LEU A 135 -2.17 -3.85 3.51
C LEU A 135 -1.51 -2.65 4.18
N TYR A 136 -0.41 -2.91 4.87
CA TYR A 136 0.57 -1.91 5.26
C TYR A 136 1.69 -1.96 4.22
N VAL A 137 2.02 -0.84 3.60
CA VAL A 137 2.91 -0.81 2.42
C VAL A 137 4.05 0.16 2.68
N SER A 138 5.28 -0.25 2.42
CA SER A 138 6.44 0.64 2.31
C SER A 138 6.76 0.93 0.86
N CYS A 139 7.02 2.19 0.54
CA CYS A 139 7.21 2.66 -0.83
C CYS A 139 8.37 3.66 -0.91
N ASP A 140 9.11 3.61 -2.02
CA ASP A 140 10.10 4.63 -2.36
C ASP A 140 9.40 5.91 -2.85
N CYS A 141 9.69 7.05 -2.23
CA CYS A 141 8.96 8.28 -2.53
C CYS A 141 9.24 8.84 -3.93
N GLU A 142 10.42 8.59 -4.48
CA GLU A 142 10.85 9.15 -5.76
C GLU A 142 10.23 8.38 -6.94
N THR A 143 10.24 7.05 -6.87
CA THR A 143 9.77 6.17 -7.97
C THR A 143 8.34 5.68 -7.79
N GLY A 144 7.82 5.63 -6.56
CA GLY A 144 6.54 5.00 -6.26
C GLY A 144 6.58 3.46 -6.25
N ILE A 145 7.78 2.87 -6.30
CA ILE A 145 7.96 1.41 -6.23
C ILE A 145 7.65 0.93 -4.80
N ILE A 146 6.79 -0.09 -4.71
CA ILE A 146 6.51 -0.78 -3.45
C ILE A 146 7.71 -1.64 -3.09
N LEU A 147 8.27 -1.39 -1.91
CA LEU A 147 9.46 -2.05 -1.39
C LEU A 147 9.11 -3.32 -0.62
N ASP A 148 8.10 -3.21 0.24
CA ASP A 148 7.57 -4.32 1.04
C ASP A 148 6.12 -4.03 1.43
N TYR A 149 5.42 -5.05 1.90
CA TYR A 149 4.05 -4.94 2.39
C TYR A 149 3.70 -6.04 3.40
N VAL A 150 2.82 -5.72 4.34
CA VAL A 150 2.24 -6.70 5.27
C VAL A 150 0.74 -6.78 5.04
N VAL A 151 0.23 -7.96 4.70
CA VAL A 151 -1.20 -8.21 4.58
C VAL A 151 -1.80 -8.34 5.97
N TYR A 152 -2.74 -7.46 6.32
CA TYR A 152 -3.37 -7.50 7.62
C TYR A 152 -4.38 -8.65 7.71
N ILE A 153 -4.08 -9.62 8.59
CA ILE A 153 -4.93 -10.79 8.82
C ILE A 153 -5.46 -10.90 10.25
N GLY A 154 -5.42 -9.80 11.02
CA GLY A 154 -5.82 -9.73 12.42
C GLY A 154 -4.69 -10.18 13.35
N GLN A 155 -4.98 -10.97 14.36
CA GLN A 155 -3.98 -11.43 15.35
C GLN A 155 -2.88 -12.31 14.76
N GLN A 156 -3.13 -12.96 13.62
CA GLN A 156 -2.14 -13.78 12.91
C GLN A 156 -1.22 -12.98 11.99
N THR A 157 -1.33 -11.65 11.98
CA THR A 157 -0.50 -10.81 11.10
C THR A 157 0.96 -10.99 11.48
N ASP A 158 1.79 -11.34 10.51
CA ASP A 158 3.22 -11.56 10.69
C ASP A 158 3.94 -10.21 10.83
N ILE A 159 4.14 -9.80 12.07
CA ILE A 159 4.88 -8.60 12.47
C ILE A 159 5.69 -8.89 13.73
N GLN A 160 6.83 -8.23 13.87
CA GLN A 160 7.67 -8.33 15.04
C GLN A 160 7.07 -7.55 16.23
N VAL A 161 6.05 -8.10 16.87
CA VAL A 161 5.41 -7.48 18.04
C VAL A 161 6.38 -7.45 19.21
N ASN A 162 6.52 -6.27 19.84
CA ASN A 162 7.36 -6.05 21.02
C ASN A 162 8.87 -6.30 20.83
N ALA A 163 9.38 -6.35 19.59
CA ALA A 163 10.83 -6.32 19.34
C ALA A 163 11.48 -5.09 20.01
N VAL A 164 10.72 -4.00 20.09
CA VAL A 164 11.10 -2.79 20.83
C VAL A 164 10.06 -2.53 21.93
N LYS A 165 10.54 -2.45 23.17
CA LYS A 165 9.68 -2.23 24.34
C LYS A 165 8.92 -0.91 24.21
N GLY A 166 7.59 -0.98 24.26
CA GLY A 166 6.72 0.20 24.25
C GLY A 166 6.35 0.76 22.88
N LEU A 167 6.83 0.16 21.78
CA LEU A 167 6.54 0.61 20.41
C LEU A 167 5.07 0.39 19.99
N GLY A 168 4.42 -0.62 20.59
CA GLY A 168 3.04 -1.00 20.30
C GLY A 168 2.84 -1.56 18.89
N SER A 169 1.61 -1.96 18.55
CA SER A 169 1.31 -2.60 17.27
C SER A 169 1.59 -1.71 16.06
N SER A 170 1.26 -0.41 16.15
CA SER A 170 1.46 0.51 15.03
C SER A 170 2.94 0.69 14.68
N GLY A 171 3.81 0.88 15.67
CA GLY A 171 5.25 0.96 15.39
C GLY A 171 5.86 -0.41 15.07
N SER A 172 5.26 -1.53 15.49
CA SER A 172 5.71 -2.87 15.07
C SER A 172 5.58 -3.10 13.56
N PHE A 173 4.56 -2.52 12.90
CA PHE A 173 4.49 -2.52 11.44
C PHE A 173 5.66 -1.76 10.82
N VAL A 174 5.99 -0.59 11.37
CA VAL A 174 7.11 0.22 10.89
C VAL A 174 8.44 -0.51 11.09
N SER A 175 8.69 -1.07 12.27
CA SER A 175 9.94 -1.80 12.53
C SER A 175 10.08 -3.03 11.62
N THR A 176 8.98 -3.74 11.36
CA THR A 176 8.96 -4.89 10.45
C THR A 176 9.27 -4.48 9.01
N LEU A 177 8.57 -3.48 8.47
CA LEU A 177 8.76 -3.01 7.09
C LEU A 177 10.11 -2.30 6.87
N MET A 178 10.66 -1.69 7.92
CA MET A 178 11.93 -0.96 7.84
C MET A 178 13.15 -1.81 8.13
N GLU A 179 13.01 -3.03 8.67
CA GLU A 179 14.13 -3.91 9.04
C GLU A 179 15.25 -3.98 7.97
N PRO A 180 14.95 -4.21 6.67
CA PRO A 180 16.00 -4.26 5.65
C PRO A 180 16.56 -2.88 5.27
N TYR A 181 15.97 -1.78 5.73
CA TYR A 181 16.32 -0.39 5.41
C TYR A 181 16.92 0.39 6.59
N LEU A 182 16.95 -0.20 7.80
CA LEU A 182 17.61 0.42 8.96
C LEU A 182 19.11 0.56 8.73
N ASN A 183 19.72 1.53 9.42
CA ASN A 183 21.16 1.82 9.39
C ASN A 183 21.73 2.28 8.04
N LYS A 184 20.87 2.67 7.09
CA LYS A 184 21.27 3.07 5.73
C LYS A 184 21.13 4.58 5.45
N GLY A 185 20.72 5.38 6.44
CA GLY A 185 20.58 6.84 6.28
C GLY A 185 19.30 7.28 5.55
N HIS A 186 18.28 6.42 5.48
CA HIS A 186 16.98 6.77 4.91
C HIS A 186 16.22 7.78 5.78
N SER A 187 15.27 8.48 5.16
CA SER A 187 14.29 9.33 5.82
C SER A 187 12.90 8.74 5.63
N LEU A 188 12.26 8.32 6.72
CA LEU A 188 10.95 7.70 6.72
C LEU A 188 9.84 8.71 7.01
N TYR A 189 8.82 8.69 6.16
CA TYR A 189 7.60 9.47 6.31
C TYR A 189 6.43 8.56 6.70
N THR A 190 5.70 8.94 7.76
CA THR A 190 4.54 8.16 8.24
C THR A 190 3.40 9.04 8.74
N ASP A 191 2.17 8.52 8.70
CA ASP A 191 1.01 9.20 9.24
C ASP A 191 0.94 9.17 10.79
N ASN A 192 -0.16 9.69 11.35
CA ASN A 192 -0.41 9.73 12.79
C ASN A 192 -0.76 8.38 13.42
N TYR A 193 -1.13 7.38 12.63
CA TYR A 193 -1.34 6.03 13.12
C TYR A 193 -0.02 5.37 13.51
N TYR A 194 1.09 5.67 12.83
CA TYR A 194 2.40 5.11 13.19
C TYR A 194 3.21 5.98 14.13
N SER A 195 3.24 7.29 13.89
CA SER A 195 4.17 8.22 14.53
C SER A 195 4.02 8.27 16.06
N SER A 196 5.16 8.20 16.74
CA SER A 196 5.27 8.37 18.20
C SER A 196 6.70 8.78 18.60
N PRO A 197 6.89 9.35 19.81
CA PRO A 197 8.22 9.63 20.33
C PRO A 197 9.12 8.39 20.38
N ILE A 198 8.61 7.27 20.90
CA ILE A 198 9.37 6.00 20.99
C ILE A 198 9.83 5.53 19.61
N LEU A 199 8.93 5.54 18.61
CA LEU A 199 9.29 5.15 17.24
C LEU A 199 10.36 6.07 16.64
N SER A 200 10.23 7.37 16.85
CA SER A 200 11.16 8.36 16.29
C SER A 200 12.56 8.20 16.89
N THR A 201 12.65 7.97 18.22
CA THR A 201 13.92 7.65 18.89
C THR A 201 14.52 6.35 18.37
N TYR A 202 13.72 5.28 18.28
CA TYR A 202 14.18 3.99 17.76
C TYR A 202 14.78 4.09 16.35
N LEU A 203 14.09 4.79 15.43
CA LEU A 203 14.57 4.99 14.07
C LEU A 203 15.86 5.80 14.05
N PHE A 204 15.94 6.86 14.86
CA PHE A 204 17.14 7.70 14.96
C PHE A 204 18.36 6.92 15.47
N GLU A 205 18.18 6.10 16.51
CA GLU A 205 19.22 5.19 17.03
C GLU A 205 19.72 4.20 15.96
N HIS A 206 18.86 3.86 14.99
CA HIS A 206 19.17 3.01 13.84
C HIS A 206 19.49 3.82 12.57
N LYS A 207 20.08 5.02 12.74
CA LYS A 207 20.53 5.92 11.65
C LYS A 207 19.48 6.11 10.56
N THR A 208 18.22 6.25 10.95
CA THR A 208 17.09 6.47 10.07
C THR A 208 16.30 7.66 10.57
N ASN A 209 16.17 8.67 9.72
CA ASN A 209 15.39 9.85 10.04
C ASN A 209 13.90 9.52 10.00
N SER A 210 13.11 10.25 10.77
CA SER A 210 11.64 10.14 10.74
C SER A 210 10.99 11.51 10.65
N CYS A 211 9.88 11.60 9.93
CA CYS A 211 9.03 12.79 9.86
C CYS A 211 7.57 12.36 9.67
N GLY A 212 6.67 12.83 10.54
CA GLY A 212 5.28 12.40 10.48
C GLY A 212 4.33 13.30 11.24
N THR A 213 3.04 13.20 10.90
CA THR A 213 1.99 13.76 11.74
C THR A 213 1.86 12.90 12.99
N VAL A 214 1.58 13.48 14.16
CA VAL A 214 1.50 12.72 15.43
C VAL A 214 0.29 13.13 16.25
N ARG A 215 -0.30 12.18 16.98
CA ARG A 215 -1.40 12.47 17.91
C ARG A 215 -0.83 12.97 19.23
N GLN A 216 -1.36 14.08 19.75
CA GLN A 216 -0.90 14.68 21.00
C GLN A 216 -1.08 13.77 22.23
N ASN A 217 -2.03 12.84 22.18
CA ASN A 217 -2.29 11.86 23.24
C ASN A 217 -1.38 10.62 23.18
N ARG A 218 -0.36 10.58 22.31
CA ARG A 218 0.64 9.52 22.33
C ARG A 218 1.47 9.59 23.61
N LYS A 219 1.87 8.42 24.11
CA LYS A 219 2.74 8.32 25.29
C LYS A 219 4.06 9.06 25.04
N HIS A 220 4.57 9.75 26.06
CA HIS A 220 5.80 10.56 26.03
C HIS A 220 5.76 11.80 25.13
N MET A 221 4.58 12.22 24.65
CA MET A 221 4.46 13.49 23.96
C MET A 221 4.68 14.66 24.92
N PRO A 222 5.40 15.72 24.50
CA PRO A 222 5.54 16.91 25.30
C PRO A 222 4.23 17.72 25.29
N THR A 223 3.97 18.41 26.40
CA THR A 223 2.81 19.30 26.53
C THR A 223 3.02 20.59 25.74
N LEU A 224 2.14 20.86 24.76
CA LEU A 224 2.12 22.06 23.89
C LEU A 224 0.81 22.85 24.12
N ASN A 225 0.80 23.66 25.18
CA ASN A 225 -0.40 24.32 25.71
C ASN A 225 -0.72 25.67 25.05
N LYS A 226 0.16 26.21 24.20
CA LYS A 226 -0.09 27.51 23.57
C LYS A 226 -1.36 27.43 22.73
N LYS A 227 -2.28 28.39 22.96
CA LYS A 227 -3.41 28.66 22.06
C LYS A 227 -2.86 29.45 20.88
N LEU A 228 -2.93 28.86 19.70
CA LEU A 228 -2.32 29.40 18.49
C LEU A 228 -3.34 30.11 17.61
N GLN A 229 -2.95 31.28 17.09
CA GLN A 229 -3.61 31.92 15.94
C GLN A 229 -3.14 31.29 14.63
N LYS A 230 -3.92 31.44 13.55
CA LYS A 230 -3.56 30.90 12.22
C LYS A 230 -2.17 31.40 11.81
N GLY A 231 -1.29 30.47 11.43
CA GLY A 231 0.09 30.74 11.05
C GLY A 231 1.10 30.62 12.20
N GLU A 232 0.65 30.62 13.46
CA GLU A 232 1.54 30.50 14.62
C GLU A 232 1.98 29.06 14.87
N ILE A 233 3.12 28.95 15.56
CA ILE A 233 3.72 27.69 16.01
C ILE A 233 3.94 27.67 17.53
N ASP A 234 3.90 26.47 18.09
CA ASP A 234 4.40 26.08 19.41
C ASP A 234 5.26 24.83 19.21
N TRP A 235 6.40 24.72 19.87
CA TRP A 235 7.32 23.64 19.62
C TRP A 235 8.14 23.29 20.86
N LYS A 236 8.58 22.04 20.92
CA LYS A 236 9.54 21.55 21.90
C LYS A 236 10.52 20.64 21.20
N SER A 237 11.79 20.79 21.53
CA SER A 237 12.86 19.96 21.01
C SER A 237 13.61 19.27 22.14
N SER A 238 14.10 18.09 21.84
CA SER A 238 15.16 17.40 22.56
C SER A 238 16.41 17.38 21.68
N GLN A 239 17.44 16.62 22.06
CA GLN A 239 18.62 16.41 21.23
C GLN A 239 18.33 15.61 19.96
N THR A 240 17.28 14.77 19.97
CA THR A 240 16.99 13.81 18.88
C THR A 240 15.70 14.11 18.13
N ILE A 241 14.70 14.66 18.82
CA ILE A 241 13.35 14.85 18.30
C ILE A 241 12.93 16.30 18.45
N LEU A 242 12.36 16.85 17.38
CA LEU A 242 11.57 18.07 17.35
C LEU A 242 10.08 17.72 17.24
N VAL A 243 9.26 18.32 18.11
CA VAL A 243 7.80 18.30 18.00
C VAL A 243 7.30 19.71 17.73
N VAL A 244 6.54 19.88 16.65
CA VAL A 244 5.97 21.17 16.23
C VAL A 244 4.45 21.07 16.20
N LYS A 245 3.76 21.98 16.87
CA LYS A 245 2.33 22.25 16.73
C LYS A 245 2.16 23.53 15.92
N TRP A 246 1.47 23.44 14.80
CA TRP A 246 1.22 24.56 13.90
C TRP A 246 -0.28 24.71 13.64
N LYS A 247 -0.76 25.96 13.60
CA LYS A 247 -2.17 26.27 13.34
C LYS A 247 -2.38 26.67 11.88
N ASP A 248 -3.00 25.80 11.11
CA ASP A 248 -3.62 26.19 9.83
C ASP A 248 -5.12 26.47 10.06
N ARG A 249 -6.02 25.81 9.33
CA ARG A 249 -7.45 25.75 9.67
C ARG A 249 -7.71 24.99 10.97
N ARG A 250 -6.85 24.00 11.28
CA ARG A 250 -6.85 23.18 12.49
C ARG A 250 -5.41 23.02 12.96
N ASP A 251 -5.26 22.60 14.21
CA ASP A 251 -3.95 22.28 14.78
C ASP A 251 -3.39 21.03 14.08
N VAL A 252 -2.17 21.15 13.57
CA VAL A 252 -1.37 20.05 13.02
C VAL A 252 -0.19 19.87 13.95
N THR A 253 0.01 18.65 14.46
CA THR A 253 1.18 18.31 15.27
C THR A 253 2.08 17.37 14.48
N MET A 254 3.34 17.75 14.34
CA MET A 254 4.40 17.05 13.63
C MET A 254 5.45 16.56 14.62
N ILE A 255 6.07 15.43 14.32
CA ILE A 255 7.27 14.92 14.98
C ILE A 255 8.32 14.64 13.90
N THR A 256 9.56 15.06 14.14
CA THR A 256 10.66 14.91 13.18
C THR A 256 12.00 14.77 13.90
N THR A 257 12.93 14.03 13.31
CA THR A 257 14.31 13.88 13.80
C THR A 257 15.35 14.53 12.88
N MET A 258 14.91 15.21 11.82
CA MET A 258 15.79 15.71 10.76
C MET A 258 15.56 17.17 10.37
N ASP A 259 14.47 17.77 10.84
CA ASP A 259 14.13 19.15 10.52
C ASP A 259 14.37 20.06 11.71
N GLU A 260 14.80 21.28 11.42
CA GLU A 260 14.83 22.38 12.38
C GLU A 260 13.47 23.07 12.48
N ASN A 261 13.26 23.84 13.55
CA ASN A 261 12.07 24.66 13.72
C ASN A 261 12.12 25.92 12.83
N THR A 262 12.00 25.71 11.54
CA THR A 262 12.10 26.75 10.52
C THR A 262 10.78 26.93 9.79
N MET A 263 10.34 28.18 9.67
CA MET A 263 9.18 28.54 8.84
C MET A 263 9.66 28.92 7.45
N ILE A 264 9.11 28.28 6.42
CA ILE A 264 9.39 28.59 5.03
C ILE A 264 8.23 29.31 4.39
N THR A 265 8.55 30.29 3.55
CA THR A 265 7.60 31.01 2.71
C THR A 265 7.50 30.28 1.38
N LEU A 266 6.29 29.96 0.94
CA LEU A 266 6.02 29.29 -0.32
C LEU A 266 5.71 30.33 -1.40
N ASP A 267 6.01 29.99 -2.66
CA ASP A 267 5.62 30.74 -3.86
C ASP A 267 4.13 30.57 -4.18
N LYS A 268 3.29 30.79 -3.17
CA LYS A 268 1.85 30.66 -3.22
C LYS A 268 1.24 31.71 -2.32
N LEU A 269 0.27 32.44 -2.85
CA LEU A 269 -0.50 33.42 -2.09
C LEU A 269 -1.73 32.78 -1.44
N ASP A 270 -2.05 33.16 -0.21
CA ASP A 270 -3.33 32.84 0.41
C ASP A 270 -4.44 33.56 -0.37
N ARG A 271 -5.49 32.83 -0.76
CA ARG A 271 -6.56 33.36 -1.62
C ARG A 271 -7.30 34.54 -0.99
N VAL A 272 -7.33 34.62 0.34
CA VAL A 272 -8.08 35.63 1.09
C VAL A 272 -7.18 36.81 1.41
N THR A 273 -6.01 36.57 2.02
CA THR A 273 -5.14 37.66 2.46
C THR A 273 -4.23 38.18 1.35
N GLN A 274 -4.08 37.45 0.24
CA GLN A 274 -3.11 37.74 -0.84
C GLN A 274 -1.66 37.79 -0.36
N GLU A 275 -1.38 37.27 0.85
CA GLU A 275 -0.03 37.20 1.41
C GLU A 275 0.63 35.86 1.09
N PRO A 276 1.98 35.81 1.03
CA PRO A 276 2.72 34.56 0.88
C PRO A 276 2.40 33.55 1.98
N VAL A 277 2.08 32.32 1.59
CA VAL A 277 1.77 31.24 2.53
C VAL A 277 3.04 30.78 3.24
N ARG A 278 3.04 30.85 4.56
CA ARG A 278 4.14 30.35 5.40
C ARG A 278 3.76 29.05 6.10
N LYS A 279 4.67 28.06 6.08
CA LYS A 279 4.49 26.76 6.74
C LYS A 279 5.78 26.30 7.42
N PRO A 280 5.71 25.46 8.46
CA PRO A 280 6.89 24.79 8.99
C PRO A 280 7.56 23.91 7.93
N LEU A 281 8.90 23.88 7.91
CA LEU A 281 9.69 23.07 6.97
C LEU A 281 9.26 21.60 6.98
N CYS A 282 9.09 21.01 8.17
CA CYS A 282 8.67 19.62 8.34
C CYS A 282 7.31 19.34 7.70
N VAL A 283 6.37 20.29 7.74
CA VAL A 283 5.04 20.16 7.11
C VAL A 283 5.17 20.16 5.59
N VAL A 284 6.07 20.97 5.02
CA VAL A 284 6.24 21.04 3.57
C VAL A 284 6.87 19.75 3.05
N ARG A 285 7.99 19.31 3.65
CA ARG A 285 8.64 18.03 3.33
C ARG A 285 7.70 16.85 3.47
N TYR A 286 6.92 16.80 4.55
CA TYR A 286 5.92 15.75 4.77
C TYR A 286 4.88 15.68 3.63
N ASN A 287 4.32 16.82 3.23
CA ASN A 287 3.30 16.87 2.18
C ASN A 287 3.85 16.46 0.81
N GLU A 288 5.11 16.76 0.51
CA GLU A 288 5.76 16.34 -0.74
C GLU A 288 5.90 14.81 -0.84
N LYS A 289 6.17 14.14 0.29
CA LYS A 289 6.54 12.71 0.31
C LYS A 289 5.38 11.76 0.60
N MET A 290 4.43 12.13 1.47
CA MET A 290 3.33 11.23 1.87
C MET A 290 2.41 10.79 0.74
N GLY A 291 2.32 11.54 -0.36
CA GLY A 291 1.49 11.18 -1.50
C GLY A 291 1.99 9.96 -2.30
N ALA A 292 3.16 9.39 -1.98
CA ALA A 292 3.74 8.31 -2.79
C ALA A 292 2.91 7.02 -2.78
N VAL A 293 2.38 6.57 -1.62
CA VAL A 293 1.50 5.38 -1.57
C VAL A 293 0.21 5.64 -2.33
N ASP A 294 -0.41 6.81 -2.15
CA ASP A 294 -1.63 7.19 -2.88
C ASP A 294 -1.41 7.23 -4.40
N ARG A 295 -0.23 7.68 -4.86
CA ARG A 295 0.15 7.62 -6.29
C ARG A 295 0.25 6.18 -6.78
N SER A 296 0.88 5.29 -6.02
CA SER A 296 0.97 3.86 -6.36
C SER A 296 -0.42 3.21 -6.41
N ASP A 297 -1.27 3.47 -5.41
CA ASP A 297 -2.67 3.01 -5.38
C ASP A 297 -3.47 3.54 -6.59
N MET A 298 -3.28 4.81 -6.95
CA MET A 298 -3.91 5.40 -8.13
C MET A 298 -3.45 4.70 -9.42
N MET A 299 -2.15 4.47 -9.60
CA MET A 299 -1.61 3.77 -10.76
C MET A 299 -2.18 2.36 -10.87
N ILE A 300 -2.14 1.59 -9.77
CA ILE A 300 -2.70 0.22 -9.69
C ILE A 300 -4.18 0.22 -10.04
N SER A 301 -4.96 1.20 -9.57
CA SER A 301 -6.40 1.28 -9.86
C SER A 301 -6.70 1.54 -11.34
N ASN A 302 -5.85 2.29 -12.05
CA ASN A 302 -6.03 2.58 -13.46
C ASN A 302 -5.78 1.34 -14.33
N ILE A 303 -4.73 0.59 -13.99
CA ILE A 303 -4.28 -0.62 -14.72
C ILE A 303 -4.89 -1.91 -14.17
N GLU A 304 -5.87 -1.83 -13.28
CA GLU A 304 -6.53 -2.99 -12.68
C GLU A 304 -7.11 -3.92 -13.77
N CYS A 305 -6.45 -5.07 -13.93
CA CYS A 305 -6.78 -6.07 -14.94
C CYS A 305 -7.82 -7.08 -14.44
N MET A 306 -8.00 -7.20 -13.12
CA MET A 306 -8.85 -8.23 -12.53
C MET A 306 -10.29 -7.77 -12.31
N ARG A 307 -11.21 -8.47 -12.97
CA ARG A 307 -12.66 -8.36 -12.73
C ARG A 307 -13.08 -8.97 -11.39
N LYS A 308 -14.37 -8.89 -11.10
CA LYS A 308 -14.99 -9.48 -9.90
C LYS A 308 -14.64 -10.97 -9.79
N SER A 309 -14.01 -11.34 -8.68
CA SER A 309 -13.64 -12.71 -8.34
C SER A 309 -14.23 -13.09 -6.98
N THR A 310 -14.63 -14.35 -6.83
CA THR A 310 -14.99 -14.94 -5.52
C THR A 310 -13.78 -15.44 -4.75
N LYS A 311 -12.64 -15.61 -5.42
CA LYS A 311 -11.37 -16.11 -4.87
C LYS A 311 -10.44 -14.92 -4.56
N TRP A 312 -10.29 -14.62 -3.27
CA TRP A 312 -9.53 -13.45 -2.78
C TRP A 312 -8.06 -13.44 -3.18
N TYR A 313 -7.40 -14.61 -3.17
CA TYR A 313 -5.97 -14.73 -3.46
C TYR A 313 -5.64 -14.35 -4.91
N LYS A 314 -6.56 -14.60 -5.85
CA LYS A 314 -6.40 -14.13 -7.23
C LYS A 314 -6.41 -12.61 -7.31
N LYS A 315 -7.22 -11.95 -6.47
CA LYS A 315 -7.27 -10.48 -6.44
C LYS A 315 -5.93 -9.89 -6.01
N LEU A 316 -5.34 -10.41 -4.94
CA LEU A 316 -3.99 -10.01 -4.51
C LEU A 316 -2.95 -10.22 -5.62
N PHE A 317 -2.97 -11.40 -6.25
CA PHE A 317 -2.07 -11.69 -7.38
C PHE A 317 -2.19 -10.65 -8.50
N PHE A 318 -3.37 -10.49 -9.09
CA PHE A 318 -3.52 -9.61 -10.24
C PHE A 318 -3.42 -8.10 -9.90
N THR A 319 -3.58 -7.70 -8.63
CA THR A 319 -3.51 -6.30 -8.20
C THR A 319 -2.10 -5.86 -7.79
N HIS A 320 -1.30 -6.73 -7.17
CA HIS A 320 0.05 -6.37 -6.71
C HIS A 320 1.20 -7.04 -7.48
N TRP A 321 0.97 -8.14 -8.20
CA TRP A 321 2.07 -8.90 -8.83
C TRP A 321 2.36 -8.50 -10.28
N ILE A 322 1.36 -8.04 -11.03
CA ILE A 322 1.55 -7.74 -12.45
C ILE A 322 2.27 -6.41 -12.69
N PHE A 323 2.38 -5.57 -11.66
CA PHE A 323 2.83 -4.18 -11.76
C PHE A 323 3.95 -3.80 -10.78
N VAL A 324 4.53 -4.80 -10.12
CA VAL A 324 5.75 -4.73 -9.30
C VAL A 324 6.75 -5.67 -9.95
#